data_AF-A0A945FAD3-F1
#
_entry.id   AF-A0A945FAD3-F1
#
_cell.length_a   1.000
_cell.length_b   1.000
_cell.length_c   1.000
_cell.angle_alpha   90.00
_cell.angle_beta   90.00
_cell.angle_gamma   90.00
#
_symmetry.space_group_name_H-M   'P 1'
#
loop_
_entity.id
_entity.type
_entity.pdbx_description
1 polymer ?
#
loop_
_entity_poly.entity_id
_entity_poly.type
_entity_poly.pdbx_seq_one_letter_code
_entity_poly.pdbx_strand_id
1 'polypeptide(L)'
;MSATLENAKKIAMEDYFLLATRNWDDKLEDFLPVDDPSTGTQTFDDYAEAETAYFSMDYKGCSQSGGKDVKIELIHMRFRIPHIVRNQILFP
;
A
#
# COMPACT_ATOMS: atom_id res chain seq x y z
N MET A 1 0.76 25.06 -25.62
CA MET A 1 0.86 23.58 -25.59
C MET A 1 1.37 23.08 -24.25
N SER A 2 0.86 23.60 -23.12
CA SER A 2 1.39 23.28 -21.78
C SER A 2 0.37 22.53 -20.91
N ALA A 3 -0.93 22.77 -21.16
CA ALA A 3 -2.02 22.15 -20.40
C ALA A 3 -2.09 20.63 -20.53
N THR A 4 -1.69 20.06 -21.68
CA THR A 4 -1.75 18.61 -21.93
C THR A 4 -0.73 17.83 -21.10
N LEU A 5 0.47 18.39 -20.91
CA LEU A 5 1.56 17.73 -20.19
C LEU A 5 1.38 17.83 -18.66
N GLU A 6 0.90 18.98 -18.18
CA GLU A 6 0.55 19.17 -16.77
C GLU A 6 -0.65 18.30 -16.36
N ASN A 7 -1.68 18.18 -17.21
CA ASN A 7 -2.81 17.28 -16.94
C ASN A 7 -2.39 15.81 -16.98
N ALA A 8 -1.55 15.38 -17.92
CA ALA A 8 -1.05 14.01 -17.95
C ALA A 8 -0.25 13.67 -16.68
N LYS A 9 0.59 14.59 -16.20
CA LYS A 9 1.38 14.42 -14.97
C LYS A 9 0.50 14.41 -13.71
N LYS A 10 -0.57 15.23 -13.69
CA LYS A 10 -1.53 15.27 -12.58
C LYS A 10 -2.42 14.03 -12.54
N ILE A 11 -2.86 13.55 -13.70
CA ILE A 11 -3.61 12.28 -13.82
C ILE A 11 -2.74 11.11 -13.38
N ALA A 12 -1.45 11.08 -13.76
CA ALA A 12 -0.51 10.06 -13.29
C ALA A 12 -0.29 10.10 -11.76
N MET A 13 -0.23 11.29 -11.14
CA MET A 13 -0.18 11.39 -9.66
C MET A 13 -1.47 10.92 -8.97
N GLU A 14 -2.58 10.79 -9.70
CA GLU A 14 -3.86 10.34 -9.17
C GLU A 14 -4.20 8.90 -9.58
N ASP A 15 -3.35 8.27 -10.39
CA ASP A 15 -3.45 6.91 -10.89
C ASP A 15 -2.16 6.14 -10.60
N TYR A 16 -2.12 5.46 -9.45
CA TYR A 16 -0.94 4.74 -8.97
C TYR A 16 -1.33 3.57 -8.08
N PHE A 17 -0.39 2.67 -7.81
CA PHE A 17 -0.57 1.58 -6.87
C PHE A 17 0.13 1.90 -5.56
N LEU A 18 -0.54 1.60 -4.45
CA LEU A 18 -0.05 1.77 -3.09
C LEU A 18 0.00 0.40 -2.42
N LEU A 19 1.19 -0.01 -1.98
CA LEU A 19 1.37 -1.17 -1.12
C LEU A 19 1.46 -0.69 0.32
N ALA A 20 0.50 -1.10 1.16
CA ALA A 20 0.45 -0.77 2.57
C ALA A 20 0.78 -2.00 3.42
N THR A 21 1.68 -1.83 4.38
CA THR A 21 2.09 -2.82 5.39
C THR A 21 1.59 -2.34 6.74
N ARG A 22 0.43 -2.86 7.15
CA ARG A 22 -0.33 -2.41 8.32
C ARG A 22 -0.13 -3.39 9.46
N ASN A 23 0.44 -2.92 10.57
CA ASN A 23 0.64 -3.76 11.75
C ASN A 23 -0.66 -3.87 12.56
N TRP A 24 -0.86 -5.02 13.21
CA TRP A 24 -1.94 -5.21 14.18
C TRP A 24 -1.77 -4.29 15.39
N ASP A 25 -2.84 -3.59 15.79
CA ASP A 25 -2.89 -2.77 16.98
C ASP A 25 -3.94 -3.30 17.98
N ASP A 26 -3.48 -3.67 19.18
CA ASP A 26 -4.35 -4.27 20.20
C ASP A 26 -5.38 -3.29 20.78
N LYS A 27 -5.16 -1.98 20.64
CA LYS A 27 -6.09 -0.97 21.17
C LYS A 27 -7.23 -0.72 20.20
N LEU A 28 -6.95 -0.82 18.90
CA LEU A 28 -7.96 -0.75 17.84
C LEU A 28 -8.70 -2.07 17.65
N GLU A 29 -8.13 -3.18 18.15
CA GLU A 29 -8.59 -4.54 17.84
C GLU A 29 -8.66 -4.79 16.32
N ASP A 30 -7.77 -4.11 15.57
CA ASP A 30 -7.68 -4.12 14.12
C ASP A 30 -6.28 -3.68 13.67
N PHE A 31 -6.00 -3.74 12.38
CA PHE A 31 -4.78 -3.24 11.77
C PHE A 31 -4.77 -1.70 11.68
N LEU A 32 -3.61 -1.10 11.94
CA LEU A 32 -3.41 0.35 11.82
C LEU A 32 -3.92 0.91 10.48
N PRO A 33 -4.56 2.09 10.44
CA PRO A 33 -5.01 2.71 9.20
C PRO A 33 -3.89 2.90 8.16
N VAL A 34 -4.25 2.97 6.87
CA VAL A 34 -3.27 3.16 5.78
C VAL A 34 -2.53 4.50 5.90
N ASP A 35 -3.21 5.53 6.42
CA ASP A 35 -2.68 6.87 6.65
C ASP A 35 -2.00 7.04 8.02
N ASP A 36 -1.91 5.98 8.83
CA ASP A 36 -1.15 6.01 10.08
C ASP A 36 0.36 6.17 9.79
N PRO A 37 1.08 7.05 10.49
CA PRO A 37 2.51 7.28 10.27
C PRO A 37 3.38 6.04 10.55
N SER A 38 2.84 5.03 11.25
CA SER A 38 3.53 3.77 11.54
C SER A 38 3.23 2.68 10.50
N THR A 39 2.30 2.93 9.57
CA THR A 39 2.04 2.05 8.43
C THR A 39 3.12 2.29 7.38
N GLY A 40 3.81 1.21 6.99
CA GLY A 40 4.77 1.26 5.90
C GLY A 40 4.03 1.35 4.56
N THR A 41 4.34 2.36 3.75
CA THR A 41 3.73 2.53 2.43
C THR A 41 4.76 2.65 1.32
N GLN A 42 4.50 2.01 0.18
CA GLN A 42 5.28 2.15 -1.04
C GLN A 42 4.36 2.42 -2.23
N THR A 43 4.74 3.36 -3.09
CA THR A 43 3.98 3.73 -4.29
C THR A 43 4.65 3.24 -5.56
N PHE A 44 3.84 2.84 -6.54
CA PHE A 44 4.29 2.34 -7.84
C PHE A 44 3.41 2.93 -8.95
N ASP A 45 4.02 3.28 -10.08
CA ASP A 45 3.30 3.77 -11.26
C ASP A 45 2.76 2.61 -12.13
N ASP A 46 3.30 1.40 -11.95
CA ASP A 46 2.95 0.21 -12.74
C ASP A 46 2.44 -0.95 -11.87
N TYR A 47 1.47 -1.69 -12.41
CA TYR A 47 0.86 -2.81 -11.71
C TYR A 47 1.81 -3.99 -11.55
N ALA A 48 2.62 -4.32 -12.56
CA ALA A 48 3.47 -5.51 -12.52
C ALA A 48 4.57 -5.37 -11.46
N GLU A 49 5.13 -4.16 -11.32
CA GLU A 49 6.07 -3.85 -10.22
C GLU A 49 5.40 -3.95 -8.86
N ALA A 50 4.21 -3.35 -8.70
CA ALA A 50 3.47 -3.39 -7.44
C ALA A 50 3.04 -4.81 -7.04
N GLU A 51 2.62 -5.63 -8.02
CA GLU A 51 2.27 -7.03 -7.83
C GLU A 51 3.49 -7.88 -7.44
N THR A 52 4.63 -7.65 -8.10
CA THR A 52 5.88 -8.32 -7.75
C THR A 52 6.30 -7.98 -6.32
N ALA A 53 6.23 -6.70 -5.94
CA ALA A 53 6.51 -6.26 -4.58
C ALA A 53 5.57 -6.92 -3.56
N TYR A 54 4.27 -6.93 -3.85
CA TYR A 54 3.26 -7.59 -3.01
C TYR A 54 3.56 -9.08 -2.77
N PHE A 55 3.92 -9.84 -3.80
CA PHE A 55 4.25 -11.25 -3.67
C PHE A 55 5.62 -11.53 -3.04
N SER A 56 6.51 -10.54 -3.03
CA SER A 56 7.79 -10.63 -2.34
C SER A 56 7.70 -10.39 -0.83
N MET A 57 6.55 -9.91 -0.34
CA MET A 57 6.34 -9.64 1.08
C MET A 57 6.35 -10.94 1.89
N ASP A 58 7.14 -10.91 2.96
CA ASP A 58 7.40 -11.99 3.88
C ASP A 58 7.36 -11.41 5.30
N TYR A 59 6.80 -12.17 6.25
CA TYR A 59 6.74 -11.76 7.65
C TYR A 59 8.12 -11.41 8.23
N LYS A 60 9.18 -12.15 7.86
CA LYS A 60 10.56 -11.87 8.29
C LYS A 60 11.07 -10.51 7.80
N GLY A 61 10.53 -10.00 6.70
CA GLY A 61 10.79 -8.64 6.20
C GLY A 61 10.12 -7.54 7.04
N CYS A 62 9.10 -7.90 7.84
CA CYS A 62 8.29 -6.97 8.63
C CYS A 62 8.87 -6.79 10.05
N SER A 63 10.13 -6.35 10.16
CA SER A 63 10.83 -6.24 11.45
C SER A 63 10.15 -5.32 12.48
N GLN A 64 9.27 -4.43 12.03
CA GLN A 64 8.51 -3.51 12.87
C GLN A 64 7.21 -4.11 13.44
N SER A 65 6.85 -5.34 13.09
CA SER A 65 5.60 -5.98 13.52
C SER A 65 5.56 -6.34 15.02
N GLY A 66 6.73 -6.40 15.67
CA GLY A 66 6.81 -6.69 17.11
C GLY A 66 6.28 -8.07 17.52
N GLY A 67 6.26 -9.04 16.60
CA GLY A 67 5.69 -10.37 16.86
C GLY A 67 4.17 -10.44 16.66
N LYS A 68 3.55 -9.44 16.03
CA LYS A 68 2.11 -9.40 15.76
C LYS A 68 1.81 -9.58 14.28
N ASP A 69 0.56 -9.93 13.99
CA ASP A 69 0.06 -10.08 12.62
C ASP A 69 0.25 -8.80 11.80
N VAL A 70 0.51 -8.99 10.52
CA VAL A 70 0.72 -7.90 9.57
C VAL A 70 -0.22 -8.06 8.39
N LYS A 71 -0.96 -7.01 8.05
CA LYS A 71 -1.80 -6.99 6.86
C LYS A 71 -1.07 -6.27 5.74
N ILE A 72 -0.94 -6.95 4.60
CA ILE A 72 -0.40 -6.39 3.36
C ILE A 72 -1.57 -6.10 2.43
N GLU A 73 -1.71 -4.87 1.98
CA GLU A 73 -2.76 -4.45 1.05
C GLU A 73 -2.16 -3.78 -0.17
N LEU A 74 -2.49 -4.28 -1.36
CA LEU A 74 -2.21 -3.61 -2.62
C LEU A 74 -3.48 -2.87 -3.06
N ILE A 75 -3.36 -1.55 -3.14
CA ILE A 75 -4.46 -0.62 -3.39
C ILE A 75 -4.17 0.13 -4.68
N HIS A 76 -5.10 0.10 -5.63
CA HIS A 76 -5.08 0.97 -6.79
C HIS A 76 -5.76 2.29 -6.45
N MET A 77 -5.00 3.37 -6.47
CA MET A 77 -5.51 4.73 -6.30
C MET A 77 -5.89 5.24 -7.69
N ARG A 78 -7.17 5.47 -7.93
CA ARG A 78 -7.66 6.02 -9.20
C ARG A 78 -8.50 7.26 -8.94
N PHE A 79 -8.06 8.42 -9.44
CA PHE A 79 -8.68 9.71 -9.13
C PHE A 79 -8.84 9.94 -7.62
N ARG A 80 -7.82 9.52 -6.84
CA ARG A 80 -7.80 9.56 -5.36
C ARG A 80 -8.83 8.65 -4.68
N ILE A 81 -9.51 7.78 -5.42
CA ILE A 81 -10.42 6.78 -4.88
C ILE A 81 -9.61 5.48 -4.70
N PRO A 82 -9.51 4.94 -3.48
CA PRO A 82 -8.80 3.69 -3.23
C PRO A 82 -9.65 2.49 -3.66
N HIS A 83 -9.03 1.57 -4.39
CA HIS A 83 -9.62 0.29 -4.77
C HIS A 83 -8.68 -0.83 -4.32
N ILE A 84 -9.14 -1.71 -3.42
CA ILE A 84 -8.34 -2.86 -2.99
C ILE A 84 -8.22 -3.84 -4.17
N VAL A 85 -6.99 -4.12 -4.57
CA VAL A 85 -6.69 -5.07 -5.64
C VAL A 85 -6.38 -6.45 -5.05
N ARG A 86 -5.54 -6.48 -4.01
CA ARG A 86 -5.16 -7.70 -3.29
C ARG A 86 -4.94 -7.40 -1.82
N ASN A 87 -5.16 -8.40 -0.97
CA ASN A 87 -4.75 -8.35 0.43
C ASN A 87 -4.35 -9.74 0.94
N GLN A 88 -3.48 -9.75 1.95
CA GLN A 88 -3.11 -10.93 2.71
C GLN A 88 -2.77 -10.55 4.14
N ILE A 89 -2.87 -11.52 5.04
CA ILE A 89 -2.40 -11.41 6.42
C ILE A 89 -1.22 -12.36 6.57
N LEU A 90 -0.13 -11.83 7.12
CA LEU A 90 1.07 -12.56 7.45
C LEU A 90 1.11 -12.77 8.97
N PHE A 91 1.41 -13.99 9.38
CA PHE A 91 1.48 -14.41 10.78
C PHE A 91 2.94 -14.63 11.20
N PRO A 92 3.27 -14.45 12.49
CA PRO A 92 4.62 -14.66 13.03
C PRO A 92 5.22 -16.06 12.86
#